data_AF-A0A1F3B803-F1
#
_entry.id   AF-A0A1F3B803-F1
#
_cell.length_a   1.000
_cell.length_b   1.000
_cell.length_c   1.000
_cell.angle_alpha   90.00
_cell.angle_beta   90.00
_cell.angle_gamma   90.00
#
_symmetry.space_group_name_H-M   'P 1'
#
loop_
_entity.id
_entity.type
_entity.pdbx_description
1 polymer ?
#
loop_
_entity_poly.entity_id
_entity_poly.type
_entity_poly.pdbx_seq_one_letter_code
_entity_poly.pdbx_strand_id
1 'polypeptide(L)'
;MEQRDTKARIVTTFATMVIVVLVVFGCSLLMQLRAEVRSLKDTLATKSDVVAVSTAGMDLSFEQQKCVRCHTERRFAGEHGTKNELTQVIERMGRHPDVRLTHQDVQKVHASLTLMKCATCHSSDEIKKLALLNEGEQVAKIRQMQRKSGSKISPDEVRDIQESFHILVGF
;
A
#
# COMPACT_ATOMS: atom_id res chain seq x y z
N MET A 1 -58.64 43.70 11.28
CA MET A 1 -57.52 43.15 10.49
C MET A 1 -56.16 43.38 11.17
N GLU A 2 -55.97 44.45 11.94
CA GLU A 2 -54.69 44.86 12.57
C GLU A 2 -54.04 43.84 13.55
N GLN A 3 -54.84 43.10 14.31
CA GLN A 3 -54.32 42.13 15.29
C GLN A 3 -53.72 40.87 14.63
N ARG A 4 -54.08 40.59 13.37
CA ARG A 4 -53.56 39.44 12.60
C ARG A 4 -52.18 39.72 12.02
N ASP A 5 -51.94 40.94 11.57
CA ASP A 5 -50.63 41.38 11.04
C ASP A 5 -49.55 41.43 12.13
N THR A 6 -49.90 41.82 13.34
CA THR A 6 -48.95 41.87 14.46
C THR A 6 -48.48 40.46 14.85
N LYS A 7 -49.39 39.48 14.88
CA LYS A 7 -49.05 38.08 15.15
C LYS A 7 -48.19 37.47 14.03
N ALA A 8 -48.52 37.77 12.77
CA ALA A 8 -47.75 37.31 11.62
C ALA A 8 -46.32 37.89 11.61
N ARG A 9 -46.15 39.17 11.97
CA ARG A 9 -44.83 39.82 12.11
C ARG A 9 -43.99 39.18 13.21
N ILE A 10 -44.57 38.92 14.39
CA ILE A 10 -43.85 38.29 15.50
C ILE A 10 -43.37 36.89 15.11
N VAL A 11 -44.24 36.07 14.50
CA VAL A 11 -43.90 34.71 14.07
C VAL A 11 -42.82 34.72 13.00
N THR A 12 -42.88 35.64 12.03
CA THR A 12 -41.85 35.77 10.99
C THR A 12 -40.51 36.22 11.56
N THR A 13 -40.48 37.22 12.46
CA THR A 13 -39.23 37.63 13.14
C THR A 13 -38.63 36.52 14.00
N PHE A 14 -39.46 35.73 14.68
CA PHE A 14 -38.98 34.60 15.47
C PHE A 14 -38.40 33.51 14.56
N ALA A 15 -39.11 33.17 13.48
CA ALA A 15 -38.64 32.17 12.51
C ALA A 15 -37.32 32.59 11.85
N THR A 16 -37.17 33.86 11.44
CA THR A 16 -35.90 34.34 10.88
C THR A 16 -34.77 34.27 11.89
N MET A 17 -35.02 34.61 13.15
CA MET A 17 -34.01 34.49 14.21
C MET A 17 -33.53 33.05 14.40
N VAL A 18 -34.47 32.09 14.44
CA VAL A 18 -34.14 30.65 14.54
C VAL A 18 -33.31 30.18 13.35
N ILE A 19 -33.67 30.60 12.12
CA ILE A 19 -32.91 30.25 10.92
C ILE A 19 -31.48 30.79 11.00
N VAL A 20 -31.31 32.05 11.41
CA VAL A 20 -29.97 32.66 11.57
C VAL A 20 -29.14 31.87 12.58
N VAL A 21 -29.73 31.49 13.72
CA VAL A 21 -29.03 30.68 14.74
C VAL A 21 -28.62 29.32 14.19
N LEU A 22 -29.50 28.62 13.47
CA LEU A 22 -29.20 27.33 12.87
C LEU A 22 -28.09 27.42 11.81
N VAL A 23 -28.09 28.48 10.99
CA VAL A 23 -27.05 28.71 9.98
C VAL A 23 -25.70 28.97 10.66
N VAL A 24 -25.66 29.84 11.67
CA VAL A 24 -24.42 30.13 12.41
C VAL A 24 -23.89 28.86 13.09
N PHE A 25 -24.77 28.08 13.72
CA PHE A 25 -24.41 26.82 14.35
C PHE A 25 -23.88 25.80 13.33
N GLY A 26 -24.54 25.66 12.18
CA GLY A 26 -24.10 24.80 11.08
C GLY A 26 -22.74 25.23 10.52
N CYS A 27 -22.52 26.53 10.33
CA CYS A 27 -21.22 27.07 9.92
C CYS A 27 -20.12 26.76 10.95
N SER A 28 -20.41 26.88 12.25
CA SER A 28 -19.47 26.55 13.33
C SER A 28 -19.08 25.07 13.29
N LEU A 29 -20.06 24.17 13.14
CA LEU A 29 -19.80 22.73 13.02
C LEU A 29 -18.95 22.42 11.78
N LEU A 30 -19.23 23.06 10.64
CA LEU A 30 -18.45 22.89 9.42
C LEU A 30 -17.01 23.39 9.56
N MET A 31 -16.80 24.51 10.26
CA MET A 31 -15.45 25.01 10.53
C MET A 31 -14.68 24.07 11.47
N GLN A 32 -15.34 23.55 12.51
CA GLN A 32 -14.74 22.59 13.43
C GLN A 32 -14.39 21.27 12.73
N LEU A 33 -15.30 20.72 11.92
CA LEU A 33 -15.03 19.55 11.08
C LEU A 33 -13.85 19.78 10.13
N ARG A 34 -13.77 20.96 9.50
CA ARG A 34 -12.62 21.30 8.64
C ARG A 34 -11.31 21.41 9.42
N ALA A 35 -11.35 21.93 10.64
CA ALA A 35 -10.18 22.03 11.51
C ALA A 35 -9.72 20.63 11.97
N GLU A 36 -10.65 19.77 12.37
CA GLU A 36 -10.37 18.37 12.72
C GLU A 36 -9.82 17.61 11.51
N VAL A 37 -10.42 17.72 10.32
CA VAL A 37 -9.89 17.09 9.10
C VAL A 37 -8.48 17.60 8.76
N ARG A 38 -8.18 18.88 8.95
CA ARG A 38 -6.81 19.41 8.77
C ARG A 38 -5.85 18.88 9.83
N SER A 39 -6.27 18.85 11.09
CA SER A 39 -5.49 18.27 12.18
C SER A 39 -5.22 16.79 11.94
N LEU A 40 -6.22 16.02 11.51
CA LEU A 40 -6.06 14.63 11.10
C LEU A 40 -5.14 14.53 9.88
N LYS A 41 -5.18 15.47 8.92
CA LYS A 41 -4.26 15.48 7.77
C LYS A 41 -2.81 15.72 8.18
N ASP A 42 -2.59 16.50 9.23
CA ASP A 42 -1.25 16.75 9.79
C ASP A 42 -0.81 15.62 10.75
N THR A 43 -1.77 14.89 11.35
CA THR A 43 -1.55 13.75 12.26
C THR A 43 -1.61 12.39 11.55
N LEU A 44 -2.11 12.35 10.31
CA LEU A 44 -1.92 11.29 9.33
C LEU A 44 -0.44 11.38 8.92
N ALA A 45 0.39 10.89 9.85
CA ALA A 45 1.64 10.18 9.68
C ALA A 45 2.12 10.26 8.23
N THR A 46 3.26 10.91 8.03
CA THR A 46 3.91 11.00 6.71
C THR A 46 3.71 9.67 6.00
N LYS A 47 3.27 9.65 4.73
CA LYS A 47 2.96 8.37 4.05
C LYS A 47 4.09 7.33 4.21
N SER A 48 5.33 7.80 4.37
CA SER A 48 6.51 7.03 4.80
C SER A 48 6.36 6.27 6.12
N ASP A 49 5.77 6.84 7.17
CA ASP A 49 5.56 6.18 8.47
C ASP A 49 4.49 5.10 8.39
N VAL A 50 3.39 5.36 7.68
CA VAL A 50 2.36 4.33 7.42
C VAL A 50 2.94 3.21 6.57
N VAL A 51 3.69 3.55 5.50
CA VAL A 51 4.44 2.57 4.71
C VAL A 51 5.40 1.80 5.62
N ALA A 52 6.19 2.46 6.47
CA ALA A 52 7.18 1.82 7.33
C ALA A 52 6.54 0.85 8.33
N VAL A 53 5.39 1.20 8.92
CA VAL A 53 4.67 0.33 9.87
C VAL A 53 3.98 -0.85 9.17
N SER A 54 3.27 -0.60 8.07
CA SER A 54 2.53 -1.63 7.33
C SER A 54 3.42 -2.55 6.49
N THR A 55 4.59 -2.06 6.07
CA THR A 55 5.60 -2.84 5.33
C THR A 55 6.81 -3.18 6.19
N ALA A 56 6.70 -3.04 7.52
CA ALA A 56 7.78 -3.42 8.46
C ALA A 56 8.21 -4.89 8.30
N GLY A 57 7.28 -5.77 7.90
CA GLY A 57 7.58 -7.18 7.57
C GLY A 57 8.10 -7.39 6.15
N MET A 58 7.96 -6.39 5.28
CA MET A 58 8.35 -6.43 3.88
C MET A 58 9.82 -6.01 3.74
N ASP A 59 10.71 -6.91 4.15
CA ASP A 59 12.13 -6.75 3.92
C ASP A 59 12.46 -7.05 2.45
N LEU A 60 12.26 -6.03 1.60
CA LEU A 60 12.73 -6.02 0.22
C LEU A 60 14.22 -5.67 0.13
N SER A 61 14.88 -5.40 1.27
CA SER A 61 16.31 -5.24 1.35
C SER A 61 16.94 -6.63 1.37
N PHE A 62 17.10 -7.23 0.18
CA PHE A 62 17.89 -8.46 -0.02
C PHE A 62 19.29 -8.39 0.65
N GLU A 63 19.75 -7.17 0.88
CA GLU A 63 20.96 -6.74 1.57
C GLU A 63 20.99 -7.06 3.08
N GLN A 64 19.86 -7.31 3.75
CA GLN A 64 19.87 -7.57 5.19
C GLN A 64 19.86 -9.08 5.52
N GLN A 65 21.10 -9.58 5.58
CA GLN A 65 21.64 -10.60 6.50
C GLN A 65 21.58 -12.08 6.14
N LYS A 66 20.55 -12.63 5.46
CA LYS A 66 20.50 -14.08 5.22
C LYS A 66 21.14 -14.54 3.89
N CYS A 67 20.80 -13.89 2.79
CA CYS A 67 21.23 -14.31 1.46
C CYS A 67 22.58 -13.70 1.06
N VAL A 68 22.83 -12.44 1.42
CA VAL A 68 24.10 -11.76 1.10
C VAL A 68 25.31 -12.29 1.87
N ARG A 69 25.10 -13.07 2.94
CA ARG A 69 26.19 -13.73 3.67
C ARG A 69 26.97 -14.70 2.78
N CYS A 70 26.29 -15.33 1.81
CA CYS A 70 26.88 -16.30 0.90
C CYS A 70 26.82 -15.88 -0.58
N HIS A 71 26.08 -14.82 -0.92
CA HIS A 71 25.88 -14.36 -2.29
C HIS A 71 26.16 -12.86 -2.44
N THR A 72 26.92 -12.45 -3.44
CA THR A 72 27.12 -11.03 -3.76
C THR A 72 25.87 -10.43 -4.40
N GLU A 73 25.55 -9.15 -4.16
CA GLU A 73 24.48 -8.38 -4.84
C GLU A 73 24.45 -8.60 -6.37
N ARG A 74 25.64 -8.69 -6.99
CA ARG A 74 25.79 -8.96 -8.43
C ARG A 74 25.16 -10.29 -8.90
N ARG A 75 25.05 -11.30 -8.02
CA ARG A 75 24.38 -12.57 -8.33
C ARG A 75 22.85 -12.46 -8.29
N PHE A 76 22.33 -11.43 -7.63
CA PHE A 76 20.90 -11.12 -7.59
C PHE A 76 20.49 -10.17 -8.72
N ALA A 77 21.39 -9.30 -9.19
CA ALA A 77 21.14 -8.40 -10.31
C ALA A 77 21.06 -9.09 -11.70
N GLY A 78 21.24 -10.41 -11.78
CA GLY A 78 21.10 -11.17 -13.04
C GLY A 78 19.66 -11.52 -13.35
N GLU A 79 19.38 -11.94 -14.59
CA GLU A 79 18.10 -12.60 -14.91
C GLU A 79 18.05 -13.91 -14.10
N HIS A 80 17.32 -13.88 -12.98
CA HIS A 80 16.88 -15.10 -12.33
C HIS A 80 16.04 -15.85 -13.36
N GLY A 81 16.52 -17.03 -13.74
CA GLY A 81 15.98 -17.84 -14.82
C GLY A 81 14.49 -18.16 -14.68
N THR A 82 14.02 -19.07 -15.51
CA THR A 82 12.61 -19.49 -15.48
C THR A 82 12.19 -19.95 -14.07
N LYS A 83 10.88 -19.87 -13.75
CA LYS A 83 10.33 -20.29 -12.45
C LYS A 83 10.85 -21.65 -12.00
N ASN A 84 10.99 -22.60 -12.94
CA ASN A 84 11.52 -23.93 -12.68
C ASN A 84 13.00 -23.95 -12.28
N GLU A 85 13.85 -23.14 -12.92
CA GLU A 85 15.26 -23.02 -12.58
C GLU A 85 15.43 -22.42 -11.18
N LEU A 86 14.61 -21.41 -10.85
CA LEU A 86 14.61 -20.79 -9.53
C LEU A 86 14.23 -21.78 -8.44
N THR A 87 13.16 -22.56 -8.65
CA THR A 87 12.72 -23.62 -7.73
C THR A 87 13.82 -24.66 -7.51
N GLN A 88 14.47 -25.14 -8.57
CA GLN A 88 15.55 -26.11 -8.45
C GLN A 88 16.76 -25.57 -7.69
N VAL A 89 17.09 -24.28 -7.85
CA VAL A 89 18.19 -23.64 -7.12
C VAL A 89 17.84 -23.55 -5.63
N ILE A 90 16.62 -23.14 -5.29
CA ILE A 90 16.17 -23.01 -3.89
C ILE A 90 16.08 -24.39 -3.22
N GLU A 91 15.56 -25.40 -3.91
CA GLU A 91 15.56 -26.79 -3.41
C GLU A 91 16.98 -27.30 -3.16
N ARG A 92 17.92 -26.99 -4.05
CA ARG A 92 19.33 -27.36 -3.89
C ARG A 92 19.96 -26.66 -2.69
N MET A 93 19.62 -25.40 -2.44
CA MET A 93 20.04 -24.67 -1.24
C MET A 93 19.47 -25.30 0.04
N GLY A 94 18.21 -25.72 0.03
CA GLY A 94 17.58 -26.41 1.17
C GLY A 94 18.24 -27.73 1.55
N ARG A 95 19.01 -28.35 0.64
CA ARG A 95 19.78 -29.58 0.90
C ARG A 95 21.20 -29.32 1.42
N HIS A 96 21.64 -28.06 1.51
CA HIS A 96 22.98 -27.73 1.97
C HIS A 96 23.09 -27.88 3.49
N PRO A 97 24.12 -28.55 4.04
CA PRO A 97 24.20 -28.91 5.47
C PRO A 97 24.20 -27.70 6.41
N ASP A 98 24.75 -26.57 5.96
CA ASP A 98 24.80 -25.32 6.73
C ASP A 98 23.56 -24.42 6.56
N VAL A 99 22.59 -24.84 5.74
CA VAL A 99 21.39 -24.05 5.42
C VAL A 99 20.16 -24.72 6.02
N ARG A 100 19.53 -24.03 6.97
CA ARG A 100 18.24 -24.44 7.54
C ARG A 100 17.16 -23.52 6.99
N LEU A 101 16.58 -23.89 5.86
CA LEU A 101 15.41 -23.22 5.28
C LEU A 101 14.14 -23.98 5.66
N THR A 102 13.20 -23.29 6.28
CA THR A 102 11.84 -23.83 6.45
C THR A 102 11.05 -23.69 5.14
N HIS A 103 9.92 -24.39 5.02
CA HIS A 103 9.00 -24.19 3.89
C HIS A 103 8.53 -22.73 3.77
N GLN A 104 8.32 -22.05 4.90
CA GLN A 104 7.95 -20.65 4.92
C GLN A 104 9.09 -19.75 4.41
N ASP A 105 10.35 -20.05 4.76
CA ASP A 105 11.51 -19.32 4.23
C ASP A 105 11.62 -19.48 2.71
N VAL A 106 11.38 -20.69 2.19
CA VAL A 106 11.39 -20.97 0.75
C VAL A 106 10.33 -20.13 0.02
N GLN A 107 9.10 -20.07 0.54
CA GLN A 107 8.04 -19.24 -0.04
C GLN A 107 8.40 -17.76 -0.03
N LYS A 108 8.95 -17.25 1.08
CA LYS A 108 9.42 -15.87 1.17
C LYS A 108 10.52 -15.58 0.16
N VAL A 109 11.49 -16.48 -0.01
CA VAL A 109 12.56 -16.34 -1.01
C VAL A 109 11.98 -16.27 -2.43
N HIS A 110 11.04 -17.15 -2.78
CA HIS A 110 10.35 -17.09 -4.06
C HIS A 110 9.60 -15.76 -4.27
N ALA A 111 8.83 -15.33 -3.27
CA ALA A 111 8.08 -14.08 -3.32
C ALA A 111 9.01 -12.87 -3.48
N SER A 112 10.12 -12.83 -2.73
CA SER A 112 11.12 -11.77 -2.86
C SER A 112 11.69 -11.75 -4.27
N LEU A 113 12.17 -12.88 -4.80
CA LEU A 113 12.76 -12.95 -6.14
C LEU A 113 11.78 -12.53 -7.25
N THR A 114 10.48 -12.80 -7.10
CA THR A 114 9.44 -12.30 -7.99
C THR A 114 9.37 -10.77 -7.95
N LEU A 115 9.36 -10.15 -6.76
CA LEU A 115 9.33 -8.69 -6.62
C LEU A 115 10.64 -8.00 -7.02
N MET A 116 11.76 -8.71 -7.04
CA MET A 116 13.04 -8.19 -7.52
C MET A 116 12.96 -7.76 -8.99
N LYS A 117 12.12 -8.41 -9.80
CA LYS A 117 11.88 -7.98 -11.18
C LYS A 117 11.34 -6.55 -11.24
N CYS A 118 10.53 -6.14 -10.28
CA CYS A 118 10.02 -4.78 -10.17
C CYS A 118 11.11 -3.77 -9.77
N ALA A 119 12.11 -4.21 -8.99
CA ALA A 119 13.24 -3.38 -8.54
C ALA A 119 14.17 -2.94 -9.68
N THR A 120 14.07 -3.56 -10.86
CA THR A 120 14.83 -3.13 -12.05
C THR A 120 14.43 -1.74 -12.54
N CYS A 121 13.18 -1.33 -12.30
CA CYS A 121 12.62 -0.06 -12.78
C CYS A 121 12.07 0.83 -11.64
N HIS A 122 11.89 0.27 -10.45
CA HIS A 122 11.26 0.95 -9.31
C HIS A 122 12.14 0.87 -8.08
N SER A 123 12.14 1.94 -7.29
CA SER A 123 12.76 1.92 -5.96
C SER A 123 12.01 1.00 -5.00
N SER A 124 12.70 0.47 -3.98
CA SER A 124 12.08 -0.36 -2.95
C SER A 124 10.89 0.32 -2.27
N ASP A 125 10.93 1.64 -2.08
CA ASP A 125 9.82 2.42 -1.51
C ASP A 125 8.61 2.50 -2.43
N GLU A 126 8.82 2.58 -3.74
CA GLU A 126 7.72 2.54 -4.72
C GLU A 126 7.06 1.17 -4.76
N ILE A 127 7.86 0.10 -4.64
CA ILE A 127 7.34 -1.27 -4.57
C ILE A 127 6.55 -1.46 -3.28
N LYS A 128 7.07 -1.01 -2.13
CA LYS A 128 6.37 -1.06 -0.83
C LYS A 128 5.02 -0.32 -0.85
N LYS A 129 4.91 0.78 -1.60
CA LYS A 129 3.61 1.48 -1.77
C LYS A 129 2.55 0.62 -2.47
N LEU A 130 2.93 -0.37 -3.28
CA LEU A 130 1.96 -1.30 -3.88
C LEU A 130 1.39 -2.27 -2.84
N ALA A 131 2.14 -2.57 -1.78
CA ALA A 131 1.69 -3.43 -0.69
C ALA A 131 0.55 -2.80 0.14
N LEU A 132 0.40 -1.47 0.06
CA LEU A 132 -0.66 -0.71 0.74
C LEU A 132 -2.00 -0.71 0.01
N LEU A 133 -1.99 -1.08 -1.26
CA LEU A 133 -3.21 -1.10 -2.06
C LEU A 133 -4.04 -2.33 -1.70
N ASN A 134 -5.36 -2.22 -1.83
CA ASN A 134 -6.19 -3.43 -1.77
C ASN A 134 -5.91 -4.34 -2.98
N GLU A 135 -6.29 -5.61 -2.90
CA GLU A 135 -5.96 -6.60 -3.95
C GLU A 135 -6.39 -6.17 -5.35
N GLY A 136 -7.59 -5.60 -5.49
CA GLY A 136 -8.13 -5.15 -6.77
C GLY A 136 -7.33 -4.00 -7.37
N GLU A 137 -6.98 -3.01 -6.54
CA GLU A 137 -6.14 -1.88 -6.93
C GLU A 137 -4.72 -2.32 -7.28
N GLN A 138 -4.15 -3.24 -6.51
CA GLN A 138 -2.82 -3.77 -6.75
C GLN A 138 -2.75 -4.50 -8.10
N VAL A 139 -3.70 -5.41 -8.38
CA VAL A 139 -3.78 -6.10 -9.67
C VAL A 139 -4.00 -5.13 -10.82
N ALA A 140 -4.88 -4.14 -10.65
CA ALA A 140 -5.11 -3.12 -11.67
C ALA A 140 -3.82 -2.33 -11.99
N LYS A 141 -3.05 -1.99 -10.95
CA LYS A 141 -1.78 -1.28 -11.10
C LYS A 141 -0.71 -2.13 -11.77
N ILE A 142 -0.58 -3.41 -11.40
CA ILE A 142 0.35 -4.34 -12.04
C ILE A 142 -0.02 -4.54 -13.51
N ARG A 143 -1.31 -4.73 -13.84
CA ARG A 143 -1.79 -4.79 -15.24
C ARG A 143 -1.51 -3.51 -16.01
N GLN A 144 -1.60 -2.35 -15.37
CA GLN A 144 -1.22 -1.09 -16.00
C GLN A 144 0.28 -1.09 -16.35
N MET A 145 1.14 -1.59 -15.46
CA MET A 145 2.58 -1.69 -15.72
C MET A 145 2.89 -2.73 -16.79
N GLN A 146 2.17 -3.85 -16.82
CA GLN A 146 2.27 -4.86 -17.87
C GLN A 146 2.08 -4.27 -19.28
N ARG A 147 1.17 -3.28 -19.43
CA ARG A 147 0.87 -2.63 -20.71
C ARG A 147 1.87 -1.54 -21.10
N LYS A 148 2.80 -1.15 -20.21
CA LYS A 148 3.81 -0.14 -20.53
C LYS A 148 4.91 -0.72 -21.42
N SER A 149 5.39 0.07 -22.37
CA SER A 149 6.55 -0.26 -23.19
C SER A 149 7.79 -0.49 -22.31
N GLY A 150 8.50 -1.59 -22.55
CA GLY A 150 9.66 -2.00 -21.75
C GLY A 150 9.33 -2.86 -20.52
N SER A 151 8.05 -3.11 -20.22
CA SER A 151 7.67 -4.06 -19.19
C SER A 151 7.91 -5.49 -19.65
N LYS A 152 8.61 -6.28 -18.83
CA LYS A 152 8.84 -7.72 -19.05
C LYS A 152 7.82 -8.61 -18.31
N ILE A 153 6.69 -8.04 -17.85
CA ILE A 153 5.67 -8.77 -17.09
C ILE A 153 4.74 -9.50 -18.07
N SER A 154 4.67 -10.83 -17.97
CA SER A 154 3.69 -11.64 -18.71
C SER A 154 2.29 -11.58 -18.05
N PRO A 155 1.22 -11.91 -18.79
CA PRO A 155 -0.15 -11.92 -18.23
C PRO A 155 -0.30 -12.82 -16.99
N ASP A 156 0.40 -13.96 -16.99
CA ASP A 156 0.32 -14.95 -15.92
C ASP A 156 1.07 -14.49 -14.67
N GLU A 157 2.14 -13.70 -14.83
CA GLU A 157 2.94 -13.16 -13.73
C GLU A 157 2.21 -12.09 -12.91
N VAL A 158 1.12 -11.50 -13.42
CA VAL A 158 0.36 -10.49 -12.66
C VAL A 158 -0.14 -11.06 -11.33
N ARG A 159 -0.61 -12.30 -11.34
CA ARG A 159 -1.08 -12.99 -10.13
C ARG A 159 0.08 -13.40 -9.24
N ASP A 160 1.14 -13.94 -9.81
CA ASP A 160 2.34 -14.33 -9.06
C ASP A 160 2.96 -13.13 -8.31
N ILE A 161 2.98 -11.94 -8.93
CA ILE A 161 3.44 -10.70 -8.28
C ILE A 161 2.54 -10.32 -7.12
N GLN A 162 1.21 -10.36 -7.29
CA GLN A 162 0.25 -10.04 -6.22
C GLN A 162 0.36 -11.03 -5.04
N GLU A 163 0.42 -12.33 -5.33
CA GLU A 163 0.61 -13.36 -4.30
C GLU A 163 1.93 -13.16 -3.54
N SER A 164 2.99 -12.73 -4.25
CA SER A 164 4.27 -12.40 -3.62
C SER A 164 4.15 -11.25 -2.62
N PHE A 165 3.31 -10.25 -2.89
CA PHE A 165 3.02 -9.20 -1.90
C PHE A 165 2.33 -9.80 -0.66
N HIS A 166 1.34 -10.69 -0.84
CA HIS A 166 0.62 -11.32 0.27
C HIS A 166 1.56 -12.14 1.17
N ILE A 167 2.42 -12.98 0.57
CA ILE A 167 3.40 -13.82 1.30
C ILE A 167 4.38 -12.98 2.13
N LEU A 168 4.80 -11.81 1.62
CA LEU A 168 5.81 -10.98 2.26
C LEU A 168 5.25 -10.01 3.30
N VAL A 169 3.99 -9.54 3.15
CA VAL A 169 3.34 -8.72 4.19
C VAL A 169 2.77 -9.60 5.31
N GLY A 170 2.46 -10.86 5.04
CA GLY A 170 2.01 -11.81 6.06
C GLY A 170 0.54 -11.67 6.44
N PHE A 171 -0.29 -11.24 5.48
CA PHE A 171 -1.75 -11.41 5.58
C PHE A 171 -2.14 -12.84 5.18
#